data_AF-A0A6C0FC68-F1
#
_entry.id   AF-A0A6C0FC68-F1
#
_cell.length_a   1.000
_cell.length_b   1.000
_cell.length_c   1.000
_cell.angle_alpha   90.00
_cell.angle_beta   90.00
_cell.angle_gamma   90.00
#
_symmetry.space_group_name_H-M   'P 1'
#
loop_
_entity.id
_entity.type
_entity.pdbx_description
1 polymer ?
#
loop_
_entity_poly.entity_id
_entity_poly.type
_entity_poly.pdbx_seq_one_letter_code
_entity_poly.pdbx_strand_id
1 'polypeptide(L)'
;MFYFNIWNRLKCWALNYASPVINTGIKLFVFYNNTKTNISMKLNRYYYSNETFHNTFNLLRYLVYKVDGYFLEYNVEPIEENWINTTMYYLDNNEIVLKEDYDSLYFHKNEDLLLKTMKLKKVKFERLRTVELDNVKYFYYAKYKNKYFCKMDPVDFAIIDLNDKFVSNPFIEIIYVNLDNNQSTEIELDKSYFVNDNDILSTVFLKRYFDYRSNGKNFIFSQNYQLHITNFNFENILINKNQYVNLGDNKYTIENA
;
A
#
# COMPACT_ATOMS: atom_id res chain seq x y z
N MET A 1 -37.37 48.16 35.71
CA MET A 1 -37.22 46.98 36.61
C MET A 1 -37.85 45.67 36.08
N PHE A 2 -38.63 45.67 34.98
CA PHE A 2 -39.29 44.45 34.47
C PHE A 2 -38.45 43.60 33.47
N TYR A 3 -37.56 44.21 32.68
CA TYR A 3 -36.78 43.49 31.66
C TYR A 3 -35.70 42.53 32.21
N PHE A 4 -35.16 42.81 33.39
CA PHE A 4 -34.10 41.99 34.00
C PHE A 4 -34.61 40.61 34.50
N ASN A 5 -35.91 40.52 34.81
CA ASN A 5 -36.52 39.32 35.39
C ASN A 5 -36.90 38.27 34.31
N ILE A 6 -37.19 38.73 33.09
CA ILE A 6 -37.48 37.85 31.94
C ILE A 6 -36.20 37.21 31.42
N TRP A 7 -35.09 37.96 31.38
CA TRP A 7 -33.80 37.46 30.90
C TRP A 7 -33.22 36.38 31.83
N ASN A 8 -33.30 36.57 33.15
CA ASN A 8 -32.87 35.54 34.12
C ASN A 8 -33.78 34.29 34.08
N ARG A 9 -35.09 34.45 33.85
CA ARG A 9 -35.99 33.31 33.68
C ARG A 9 -35.73 32.53 32.39
N LEU A 10 -35.47 33.21 31.27
CA LEU A 10 -35.07 32.56 30.01
C LEU A 10 -33.72 31.85 30.14
N LYS A 11 -32.76 32.42 30.86
CA LYS A 11 -31.45 31.78 31.12
C LYS A 11 -31.57 30.53 31.98
N CYS A 12 -32.36 30.58 33.06
CA CYS A 12 -32.62 29.41 33.90
C CYS A 12 -33.46 28.34 33.18
N TRP A 13 -34.40 28.73 32.34
CA TRP A 13 -35.18 27.80 31.51
C TRP A 13 -34.28 27.14 30.45
N ALA A 14 -33.48 27.92 29.72
CA ALA A 14 -32.51 27.41 28.76
C ALA A 14 -31.49 26.46 29.42
N LEU A 15 -30.94 26.78 30.60
CA LEU A 15 -30.00 25.91 31.32
C LEU A 15 -30.65 24.61 31.83
N ASN A 16 -31.89 24.68 32.34
CA ASN A 16 -32.62 23.52 32.87
C ASN A 16 -33.12 22.55 31.78
N TYR A 17 -33.40 23.04 30.57
CA TYR A 17 -33.83 22.20 29.44
C TYR A 17 -32.68 21.81 28.50
N ALA A 18 -31.62 22.63 28.37
CA ALA A 18 -30.44 22.27 27.59
C ALA A 18 -29.66 21.13 28.24
N SER A 19 -29.55 21.09 29.58
CA SER A 19 -28.79 20.04 30.28
C SER A 19 -29.35 18.61 30.07
N PRO A 20 -30.67 18.35 30.21
CA PRO A 20 -31.27 17.04 29.91
C PRO A 20 -31.19 16.65 28.43
N VAL A 21 -31.35 17.61 27.52
CA VAL A 21 -31.25 17.37 26.06
C VAL A 21 -29.82 17.01 25.68
N ILE A 22 -28.82 17.76 26.17
CA ILE A 22 -27.40 17.47 25.98
C ILE A 22 -27.04 16.12 26.59
N ASN A 23 -27.51 15.80 27.80
CA ASN A 23 -27.26 14.52 28.45
C ASN A 23 -27.90 13.34 27.67
N THR A 24 -29.10 13.54 27.13
CA THR A 24 -29.76 12.54 26.26
C THR A 24 -29.00 12.35 24.96
N GLY A 25 -28.54 13.45 24.34
CA GLY A 25 -27.68 13.40 23.14
C GLY A 25 -26.37 12.65 23.39
N ILE A 26 -25.70 12.91 24.51
CA ILE A 26 -24.47 12.19 24.89
C ILE A 26 -24.78 10.69 25.10
N LYS A 27 -25.87 10.34 25.79
CA LYS A 27 -26.27 8.94 25.99
C LYS A 27 -26.55 8.22 24.67
N LEU A 28 -27.24 8.87 23.73
CA LEU A 28 -27.51 8.31 22.40
C LEU A 28 -26.23 8.14 21.60
N PHE A 29 -25.31 9.12 21.65
CA PHE A 29 -24.01 9.03 20.99
C PHE A 29 -23.16 7.89 21.55
N VAL A 30 -23.08 7.76 22.88
CA VAL A 30 -22.38 6.65 23.54
C VAL A 30 -23.02 5.30 23.19
N PHE A 31 -24.35 5.22 23.20
CA PHE A 31 -25.07 4.00 22.82
C PHE A 31 -24.80 3.60 21.36
N TYR A 32 -24.84 4.57 20.45
CA TYR A 32 -24.51 4.36 19.03
C TYR A 32 -23.09 3.85 18.85
N ASN A 33 -22.10 4.52 19.46
CA ASN A 33 -20.70 4.13 19.37
C ASN A 33 -20.44 2.75 19.98
N ASN A 34 -21.06 2.44 21.12
CA ASN A 34 -20.95 1.12 21.75
C ASN A 34 -21.56 0.03 20.86
N THR A 35 -22.72 0.28 20.27
CA THR A 35 -23.40 -0.68 19.38
C THR A 35 -22.58 -0.91 18.11
N LYS A 36 -22.11 0.16 17.46
CA LYS A 36 -21.24 0.10 16.28
C LYS A 36 -19.96 -0.67 16.58
N THR A 37 -19.30 -0.37 17.70
CA THR A 37 -18.08 -1.03 18.14
C THR A 37 -18.31 -2.51 18.42
N ASN A 38 -19.39 -2.86 19.13
CA ASN A 38 -19.75 -4.26 19.41
C ASN A 38 -20.05 -5.08 18.15
N ILE A 39 -20.79 -4.50 17.21
CA ILE A 39 -21.08 -5.15 15.92
C ILE A 39 -19.78 -5.34 15.14
N SER A 40 -18.94 -4.30 15.06
CA SER A 40 -17.64 -4.37 14.39
C SER A 40 -16.75 -5.47 14.99
N MET A 41 -16.64 -5.56 16.31
CA MET A 41 -15.88 -6.62 16.96
C MET A 41 -16.42 -8.02 16.64
N LYS A 42 -17.74 -8.21 16.65
CA LYS A 42 -18.36 -9.51 16.34
C LYS A 42 -18.11 -9.91 14.89
N LEU A 43 -18.30 -9.00 13.95
CA LEU A 43 -18.03 -9.23 12.53
C LEU A 43 -16.55 -9.52 12.29
N ASN A 44 -15.64 -8.78 12.93
CA ASN A 44 -14.20 -8.99 12.79
C ASN A 44 -13.78 -10.37 13.32
N ARG A 45 -14.33 -10.80 14.46
CA ARG A 45 -14.11 -12.16 14.98
C ARG A 45 -14.64 -13.21 14.01
N TYR A 46 -15.83 -13.00 13.43
CA TYR A 46 -16.38 -13.94 12.46
C TYR A 46 -15.53 -14.03 11.19
N TYR A 47 -15.06 -12.88 10.71
CA TYR A 47 -14.18 -12.75 9.55
C TYR A 47 -12.87 -13.53 9.69
N TYR A 48 -12.22 -13.52 10.85
CA TYR A 48 -10.99 -14.29 11.06
C TYR A 48 -11.21 -15.74 11.52
N SER A 49 -12.41 -16.09 11.98
CA SER A 49 -12.71 -17.44 12.48
C SER A 49 -13.34 -18.37 11.43
N ASN A 50 -13.79 -17.86 10.29
CA ASN A 50 -14.40 -18.65 9.23
C ASN A 50 -13.71 -18.39 7.89
N GLU A 51 -12.94 -19.37 7.40
CA GLU A 51 -12.15 -19.24 6.17
C GLU A 51 -13.02 -19.03 4.92
N THR A 52 -14.13 -19.77 4.79
CA THR A 52 -15.05 -19.62 3.66
C THR A 52 -15.65 -18.22 3.63
N PHE A 53 -16.10 -17.71 4.78
CA PHE A 53 -16.64 -16.37 4.89
C PHE A 53 -15.59 -15.31 4.58
N HIS A 54 -14.37 -15.46 5.13
CA HIS A 54 -13.24 -14.58 4.85
C HIS A 54 -12.94 -14.48 3.35
N ASN A 55 -12.76 -15.63 2.70
CA ASN A 55 -12.39 -15.69 1.28
C ASN A 55 -13.52 -15.18 0.38
N THR A 56 -14.78 -15.51 0.69
CA THR A 56 -15.94 -14.99 -0.06
C THR A 56 -16.07 -13.48 0.10
N PHE A 57 -15.90 -12.98 1.31
CA PHE A 57 -15.97 -11.54 1.58
C PHE A 57 -14.85 -10.78 0.86
N ASN A 58 -13.63 -11.31 0.86
CA ASN A 58 -12.50 -10.73 0.12
C ASN A 58 -12.74 -10.71 -1.38
N LEU A 59 -13.27 -11.80 -1.95
CA LEU A 59 -13.63 -11.84 -3.36
C LEU A 59 -14.64 -10.74 -3.72
N LEU A 60 -15.71 -10.60 -2.93
CA LEU A 60 -16.72 -9.56 -3.15
C LEU A 60 -16.12 -8.15 -3.04
N ARG A 61 -15.28 -7.92 -2.03
CA ARG A 61 -14.58 -6.63 -1.84
C ARG A 61 -13.66 -6.33 -3.03
N TYR A 62 -13.02 -7.35 -3.59
CA TYR A 62 -12.07 -7.21 -4.71
C TYR A 62 -12.79 -6.84 -5.99
N LEU A 63 -13.94 -7.47 -6.23
CA LEU A 63 -14.82 -7.10 -7.36
C LEU A 63 -15.29 -5.65 -7.25
N VAL A 64 -15.68 -5.19 -6.06
CA VAL A 64 -16.08 -3.79 -5.84
C VAL A 64 -14.92 -2.84 -6.15
N TYR A 65 -13.72 -3.12 -5.64
CA TYR A 65 -12.56 -2.28 -5.95
C TYR A 65 -12.17 -2.34 -7.43
N LYS A 66 -12.28 -3.48 -8.09
CA LYS A 66 -12.03 -3.57 -9.55
C LYS A 66 -13.01 -2.73 -10.36
N VAL A 67 -14.28 -2.69 -9.95
CA VAL A 67 -15.27 -1.81 -10.58
C VAL A 67 -14.90 -0.34 -10.34
N ASP A 68 -14.55 0.04 -9.12
CA ASP A 68 -14.11 1.40 -8.79
C ASP A 68 -12.84 1.82 -9.56
N GLY A 69 -11.83 0.96 -9.57
CA GLY A 69 -10.59 1.14 -10.32
C GLY A 69 -10.80 1.26 -11.83
N TYR A 70 -11.77 0.54 -12.39
CA TYR A 70 -12.15 0.70 -13.79
C TYR A 70 -12.71 2.10 -14.08
N PHE A 71 -13.59 2.64 -13.22
CA PHE A 71 -14.16 3.98 -13.42
C PHE A 71 -13.16 5.11 -13.17
N LEU A 72 -12.23 4.90 -12.25
CA LEU A 72 -11.24 5.89 -11.83
C LEU A 72 -9.86 5.71 -12.49
N GLU A 73 -9.71 4.72 -13.37
CA GLU A 73 -8.51 4.45 -14.17
C GLU A 73 -7.26 4.17 -13.30
N TYR A 74 -7.41 3.34 -12.27
CA TYR A 74 -6.30 2.86 -11.45
C TYR A 74 -6.35 1.34 -11.26
N ASN A 75 -5.17 0.74 -11.06
CA ASN A 75 -5.02 -0.69 -10.85
C ASN A 75 -5.33 -1.08 -9.40
N VAL A 76 -5.84 -2.29 -9.22
CA VAL A 76 -6.29 -2.81 -7.93
C VAL A 76 -5.56 -4.10 -7.62
N GLU A 77 -4.86 -4.13 -6.48
CA GLU A 77 -4.13 -5.31 -6.00
C GLU A 77 -5.11 -6.37 -5.48
N PRO A 78 -4.72 -7.65 -5.49
CA PRO A 78 -5.46 -8.67 -4.76
C PRO A 78 -5.63 -8.28 -3.29
N ILE A 79 -6.80 -8.60 -2.75
CA ILE A 79 -7.18 -8.24 -1.38
C ILE A 79 -6.53 -9.16 -0.35
N GLU A 80 -6.15 -10.35 -0.77
CA GLU A 80 -5.48 -11.34 0.05
C GLU A 80 -4.21 -10.76 0.67
N GLU A 81 -3.96 -11.14 1.92
CA GLU A 81 -2.77 -10.69 2.67
C GLU A 81 -1.49 -11.34 2.13
N ASN A 82 -1.61 -12.42 1.37
CA ASN A 82 -0.50 -13.23 0.91
C ASN A 82 -0.63 -13.48 -0.59
N TRP A 83 0.32 -12.99 -1.36
CA TRP A 83 0.40 -13.22 -2.80
C TRP A 83 1.81 -13.03 -3.31
N ILE A 84 2.10 -13.62 -4.47
CA ILE A 84 3.33 -13.38 -5.23
C ILE A 84 2.91 -12.78 -6.55
N ASN A 85 3.67 -11.80 -7.03
CA ASN A 85 3.46 -11.16 -8.30
C ASN A 85 4.75 -11.14 -9.10
N THR A 86 4.64 -11.46 -10.39
CA THR A 86 5.70 -11.20 -11.36
C THR A 86 5.27 -10.02 -12.20
N THR A 87 6.06 -8.95 -12.15
CA THR A 87 5.85 -7.74 -12.95
C THR A 87 6.86 -7.74 -14.09
N MET A 88 6.36 -7.55 -15.31
CA MET A 88 7.15 -7.34 -16.52
C MET A 88 6.88 -5.93 -17.04
N TYR A 89 7.95 -5.22 -17.34
CA TYR A 89 7.93 -3.85 -17.82
C TYR A 89 8.66 -3.78 -19.16
N TYR A 90 7.99 -3.28 -20.20
CA TYR A 90 8.59 -3.15 -21.53
C TYR A 90 7.96 -2.02 -22.33
N LEU A 91 8.63 -1.64 -23.42
CA LEU A 91 8.11 -0.69 -24.40
C LEU A 91 7.42 -1.45 -25.54
N ASP A 92 6.17 -1.12 -25.82
CA ASP A 92 5.41 -1.60 -26.99
C ASP A 92 4.99 -0.38 -27.83
N ASN A 93 5.54 -0.24 -29.04
CA ASN A 93 5.27 0.91 -29.92
C ASN A 93 5.44 2.29 -29.24
N ASN A 94 6.48 2.45 -28.41
CA ASN A 94 6.75 3.62 -27.55
C ASN A 94 5.78 3.82 -26.38
N GLU A 95 4.82 2.94 -26.17
CA GLU A 95 3.98 2.93 -24.98
C GLU A 95 4.61 2.07 -23.89
N ILE A 96 4.51 2.55 -22.66
CA ILE A 96 5.04 1.86 -21.48
C ILE A 96 4.01 0.82 -21.04
N VAL A 97 4.34 -0.46 -21.19
CA VAL A 97 3.48 -1.57 -20.80
C VAL A 97 3.96 -2.20 -19.50
N LEU A 98 3.05 -2.29 -18.54
CA LEU A 98 3.23 -3.04 -17.29
C LEU A 98 2.32 -4.28 -17.34
N LYS A 99 2.91 -5.47 -17.34
CA LYS A 99 2.17 -6.74 -17.28
C LYS A 99 2.43 -7.42 -15.96
N GLU A 100 1.36 -7.76 -15.27
CA GLU A 100 1.40 -8.35 -13.93
C GLU A 100 0.70 -9.70 -13.92
N ASP A 101 1.33 -10.67 -13.26
CA ASP A 101 0.76 -11.99 -13.00
C ASP A 101 0.75 -12.26 -11.50
N TYR A 102 -0.46 -12.37 -10.92
CA TYR A 102 -0.68 -12.54 -9.49
C TYR A 102 -1.02 -13.99 -9.14
N ASP A 103 -0.31 -14.52 -8.15
CA ASP A 103 -0.50 -15.85 -7.62
C ASP A 103 -0.94 -15.77 -6.14
N SER A 104 -2.20 -15.37 -5.94
CA SER A 104 -2.78 -15.16 -4.60
C SER A 104 -2.91 -16.44 -3.78
N LEU A 105 -2.83 -16.30 -2.46
CA LEU A 105 -3.12 -17.36 -1.51
C LEU A 105 -4.35 -16.99 -0.68
N TYR A 106 -5.38 -17.82 -0.79
CA TYR A 106 -6.57 -17.70 0.03
C TYR A 106 -6.22 -17.84 1.52
N PHE A 107 -6.99 -17.14 2.34
CA PHE A 107 -6.85 -17.20 3.79
C PHE A 107 -7.06 -18.62 4.30
N HIS A 108 -6.19 -19.02 5.22
CA HIS A 108 -6.22 -20.30 5.89
C HIS A 108 -5.71 -20.11 7.33
N LYS A 109 -6.35 -20.76 8.31
CA LYS A 109 -6.03 -20.58 9.75
C LYS A 109 -4.64 -21.11 10.12
N ASN A 110 -4.17 -22.13 9.41
CA ASN A 110 -2.83 -22.66 9.59
C ASN A 110 -1.82 -21.75 8.87
N GLU A 111 -1.21 -20.83 9.62
CA GLU A 111 -0.18 -19.90 9.10
C GLU A 111 1.07 -20.64 8.59
N ASP A 112 1.47 -21.75 9.21
CA ASP A 112 2.64 -22.53 8.78
C ASP A 112 2.42 -23.10 7.37
N LEU A 113 1.19 -23.52 7.06
CA LEU A 113 0.83 -23.99 5.73
C LEU A 113 0.91 -22.86 4.69
N LEU A 114 0.47 -21.65 5.05
CA LEU A 114 0.57 -20.47 4.17
C LEU A 114 2.03 -20.12 3.91
N LEU A 115 2.84 -20.04 4.96
CA LEU A 115 4.27 -19.74 4.87
C LEU A 115 5.00 -20.79 4.02
N LYS A 116 4.72 -22.08 4.24
CA LYS A 116 5.29 -23.18 3.44
C LYS A 116 4.89 -23.06 1.97
N THR A 117 3.64 -22.72 1.69
CA THR A 117 3.15 -22.56 0.33
C THR A 117 3.81 -21.37 -0.37
N MET A 118 3.94 -20.23 0.31
CA MET A 118 4.71 -19.08 -0.20
C MET A 118 6.14 -19.46 -0.54
N LYS A 119 6.84 -20.14 0.38
CA LYS A 119 8.23 -20.60 0.15
C LYS A 119 8.33 -21.50 -1.07
N LEU A 120 7.44 -22.48 -1.22
CA LEU A 120 7.42 -23.36 -2.40
C LEU A 120 7.18 -22.59 -3.71
N LYS A 121 6.26 -21.62 -3.69
CA LYS A 121 6.01 -20.77 -4.85
C LYS A 121 7.21 -19.88 -5.21
N LYS A 122 8.05 -19.49 -4.24
CA LYS A 122 9.29 -18.73 -4.49
C LYS A 122 10.40 -19.57 -5.11
N VAL A 123 10.52 -20.85 -4.74
CA VAL A 123 11.54 -21.77 -5.29
C VAL A 123 11.45 -21.89 -6.82
N LYS A 124 10.27 -21.69 -7.42
CA LYS A 124 10.12 -21.70 -8.88
C LYS A 124 10.97 -20.64 -9.59
N PHE A 125 11.33 -19.55 -8.89
CA PHE A 125 12.14 -18.45 -9.41
C PHE A 125 13.64 -18.73 -9.36
N GLU A 126 14.14 -19.67 -8.54
CA GLU A 126 15.57 -20.03 -8.49
C GLU A 126 16.13 -20.50 -9.84
N ARG A 127 15.25 -21.06 -10.69
CA ARG A 127 15.60 -21.61 -12.00
C ARG A 127 15.33 -20.64 -13.14
N LEU A 128 14.69 -19.51 -12.86
CA LEU A 128 14.45 -18.49 -13.85
C LEU A 128 15.71 -17.64 -13.95
N ARG A 129 16.56 -17.93 -14.94
CA ARG A 129 17.44 -16.89 -15.45
C ARG A 129 16.58 -15.99 -16.32
N THR A 130 16.43 -14.73 -15.93
CA THR A 130 15.90 -13.72 -16.83
C THR A 130 16.76 -13.74 -18.08
N VAL A 131 16.15 -14.08 -19.22
CA VAL A 131 16.79 -13.77 -20.50
C VAL A 131 16.74 -12.25 -20.57
N GLU A 132 17.90 -11.60 -20.52
CA GLU A 132 18.02 -10.17 -20.78
C GLU A 132 17.55 -9.93 -22.21
N LEU A 133 16.28 -9.55 -22.34
CA LEU A 133 15.73 -9.02 -23.57
C LEU A 133 15.96 -7.52 -23.50
N ASP A 134 16.58 -6.94 -24.53
CA ASP A 134 17.12 -5.57 -24.55
C ASP A 134 16.16 -4.43 -24.20
N ASN A 135 14.88 -4.70 -23.91
CA ASN A 135 13.88 -3.71 -23.51
C ASN A 135 12.88 -4.22 -22.46
N VAL A 136 13.16 -5.35 -21.81
CA VAL A 136 12.26 -5.93 -20.80
C VAL A 136 12.94 -5.88 -19.44
N LYS A 137 12.34 -5.15 -18.50
CA LYS A 137 12.72 -5.15 -17.08
C LYS A 137 11.74 -6.03 -16.31
N TYR A 138 12.28 -6.86 -15.44
CA TYR A 138 11.50 -7.70 -14.54
C TYR A 138 11.55 -7.13 -13.14
N PHE A 139 10.48 -7.37 -12.38
CA PHE A 139 10.42 -7.06 -10.98
C PHE A 139 9.53 -8.08 -10.28
N TYR A 140 9.98 -8.56 -9.12
CA TYR A 140 9.33 -9.62 -8.38
C TYR A 140 8.82 -9.07 -7.06
N TYR A 141 7.53 -9.25 -6.83
CA TYR A 141 6.85 -8.81 -5.62
C TYR A 141 6.30 -10.00 -4.84
N ALA A 142 6.39 -9.95 -3.53
CA ALA A 142 5.57 -10.77 -2.65
C ALA A 142 4.95 -9.88 -1.58
N LYS A 143 3.67 -10.10 -1.32
CA LYS A 143 3.03 -9.63 -0.09
C LYS A 143 2.92 -10.80 0.85
N TYR A 144 3.36 -10.62 2.09
CA TYR A 144 3.11 -11.56 3.16
C TYR A 144 2.68 -10.79 4.40
N LYS A 145 1.42 -11.00 4.82
CA LYS A 145 0.76 -10.21 5.85
C LYS A 145 0.77 -8.71 5.49
N ASN A 146 1.51 -7.92 6.24
CA ASN A 146 1.62 -6.46 6.09
C ASN A 146 2.98 -6.00 5.53
N LYS A 147 3.73 -6.90 4.88
CA LYS A 147 5.05 -6.62 4.30
C LYS A 147 5.02 -6.84 2.80
N TYR A 148 5.65 -5.92 2.07
CA TYR A 148 5.99 -6.07 0.66
C TYR A 148 7.47 -6.40 0.54
N PHE A 149 7.76 -7.48 -0.17
CA PHE A 149 9.09 -7.92 -0.55
C PHE A 149 9.23 -7.71 -2.05
N CYS A 150 10.33 -7.11 -2.45
CA CYS A 150 10.52 -6.47 -3.73
C CYS A 150 11.97 -6.75 -4.16
N LYS A 151 12.14 -7.41 -5.31
CA LYS A 151 13.46 -7.71 -5.86
C LYS A 151 13.52 -7.51 -7.36
N MET A 152 14.65 -7.01 -7.83
CA MET A 152 14.95 -6.89 -9.26
C MET A 152 15.32 -8.25 -9.87
N ASP A 153 16.01 -9.10 -9.11
CA ASP A 153 16.53 -10.40 -9.57
C ASP A 153 15.66 -11.58 -9.09
N PRO A 154 15.34 -12.56 -9.95
CA PRO A 154 14.52 -13.72 -9.57
C PRO A 154 15.20 -14.68 -8.59
N VAL A 155 16.53 -14.80 -8.64
CA VAL A 155 17.31 -15.66 -7.74
C VAL A 155 17.31 -15.05 -6.34
N ASP A 156 17.57 -13.73 -6.25
CA ASP A 156 17.47 -12.99 -4.99
C ASP A 156 16.04 -13.05 -4.43
N PHE A 157 15.03 -12.93 -5.29
CA PHE A 157 13.63 -13.08 -4.91
C PHE A 157 13.31 -14.45 -4.30
N ALA A 158 13.89 -15.50 -4.87
CA ALA A 158 13.64 -16.86 -4.42
C ALA A 158 14.13 -17.09 -2.98
N ILE A 159 15.24 -16.46 -2.60
CA ILE A 159 15.91 -16.66 -1.32
C ILE A 159 15.48 -15.69 -0.19
N ILE A 160 14.64 -14.69 -0.47
CA ILE A 160 14.11 -13.75 0.54
C ILE A 160 13.58 -14.48 1.79
N ASP A 161 13.88 -13.96 2.98
CA ASP A 161 13.24 -14.42 4.21
C ASP A 161 11.92 -13.64 4.47
N LEU A 162 10.79 -14.35 4.38
CA LEU A 162 9.47 -13.76 4.66
C LEU A 162 9.29 -13.34 6.13
N ASN A 163 10.21 -13.72 7.01
CA ASN A 163 10.26 -13.26 8.39
C ASN A 163 11.13 -12.01 8.58
N ASP A 164 11.75 -11.47 7.53
CA ASP A 164 12.64 -10.31 7.64
C ASP A 164 11.99 -9.14 8.35
N LYS A 165 12.79 -8.45 9.16
CA LYS A 165 12.31 -7.36 10.02
C LYS A 165 12.03 -6.09 9.21
N PHE A 166 11.15 -5.27 9.77
CA PHE A 166 11.02 -3.89 9.30
C PHE A 166 12.29 -3.12 9.59
N VAL A 167 12.63 -2.20 8.69
CA VAL A 167 13.69 -1.20 8.87
C VAL A 167 13.06 0.18 9.08
N SER A 168 13.84 1.10 9.62
CA SER A 168 13.43 2.49 9.75
C SER A 168 13.33 3.14 8.38
N ASN A 169 12.37 4.03 8.16
CA ASN A 169 12.30 4.84 6.95
C ASN A 169 13.55 5.75 6.89
N PRO A 170 14.46 5.59 5.90
CA PRO A 170 15.66 6.42 5.82
C PRO A 170 15.41 7.76 5.09
N PHE A 171 14.20 7.98 4.57
CA PHE A 171 13.85 9.14 3.76
C PHE A 171 12.97 10.13 4.51
N ILE A 172 13.30 11.41 4.40
CA ILE A 172 12.43 12.51 4.80
C ILE A 172 11.44 12.79 3.66
N GLU A 173 11.94 12.82 2.43
CA GLU A 173 11.16 13.20 1.25
C GLU A 173 11.67 12.47 0.02
N ILE A 174 10.74 12.09 -0.87
CA ILE A 174 11.03 11.52 -2.18
C ILE A 174 10.17 12.26 -3.20
N ILE A 175 10.81 12.99 -4.11
CA ILE A 175 10.13 13.72 -5.17
C ILE A 175 10.47 13.07 -6.51
N TYR A 176 9.44 12.63 -7.24
CA TYR A 176 9.57 12.28 -8.64
C TYR A 176 9.49 13.53 -9.50
N VAL A 177 10.46 13.73 -10.39
CA VAL A 177 10.49 14.85 -11.35
C VAL A 177 10.49 14.28 -12.76
N ASN A 178 9.42 14.56 -13.52
CA ASN A 178 9.36 14.27 -14.94
C ASN A 178 10.17 15.34 -15.69
N LEU A 179 11.24 14.94 -16.37
CA LEU A 179 12.14 15.86 -17.05
C LEU A 179 11.61 16.32 -18.42
N ASP A 180 10.58 15.66 -18.96
CA ASP A 180 9.98 16.05 -20.24
C ASP A 180 9.07 17.28 -20.10
N ASN A 181 8.45 17.44 -18.93
CA ASN A 181 7.47 18.50 -18.68
C ASN A 181 7.68 19.26 -17.36
N ASN A 182 8.75 18.96 -16.62
CA ASN A 182 9.11 19.52 -15.31
C ASN A 182 8.01 19.40 -14.24
N GLN A 183 7.06 18.47 -14.39
CA GLN A 183 6.10 18.19 -13.34
C GLN A 183 6.76 17.37 -12.23
N SER A 184 6.52 17.77 -10.98
CA SER A 184 6.96 17.04 -9.81
C SER A 184 5.78 16.38 -9.10
N THR A 185 6.04 15.25 -8.45
CA THR A 185 5.06 14.52 -7.64
C THR A 185 5.74 13.90 -6.45
N GLU A 186 5.23 14.17 -5.26
CA GLU A 186 5.72 13.56 -4.02
C GLU A 186 5.32 12.08 -3.93
N ILE A 187 6.27 11.26 -3.52
CA ILE A 187 6.11 9.83 -3.29
C ILE A 187 6.08 9.59 -1.79
N GLU A 188 4.97 9.02 -1.31
CA GLU A 188 4.80 8.62 0.08
C GLU A 188 4.72 7.09 0.12
N LEU A 189 5.77 6.45 0.60
CA LEU A 189 5.81 5.00 0.73
C LEU A 189 5.18 4.55 2.06
N ASP A 190 4.32 3.54 1.97
CA ASP A 190 3.77 2.88 3.17
C ASP A 190 4.87 2.13 3.93
N LYS A 191 4.73 2.04 5.26
CA LYS A 191 5.67 1.32 6.13
C LYS A 191 5.88 -0.14 5.72
N SER A 192 4.90 -0.74 5.08
CA SER A 192 4.93 -2.09 4.54
C SER A 192 6.05 -2.34 3.51
N TYR A 193 6.60 -1.30 2.87
CA TYR A 193 7.75 -1.41 1.96
C TYR A 193 9.12 -1.31 2.67
N PHE A 194 9.18 -0.80 3.91
CA PHE A 194 10.43 -0.69 4.67
C PHE A 194 10.78 -2.01 5.35
N VAL A 195 11.12 -3.00 4.54
CA VAL A 195 11.62 -4.32 4.96
C VAL A 195 13.11 -4.37 4.68
N ASN A 196 13.86 -5.11 5.49
CA ASN A 196 15.28 -5.32 5.23
C ASN A 196 15.48 -6.04 3.88
N ASP A 197 16.56 -5.67 3.18
CA ASP A 197 16.95 -6.20 1.87
C ASP A 197 15.89 -6.04 0.77
N ASN A 198 15.16 -4.92 0.80
CA ASN A 198 14.10 -4.65 -0.16
C ASN A 198 14.58 -3.70 -1.27
N ASP A 199 14.34 -4.06 -2.53
CA ASP A 199 14.61 -3.21 -3.67
C ASP A 199 13.38 -2.31 -3.92
N ILE A 200 13.52 -1.01 -3.80
CA ILE A 200 12.43 -0.04 -3.99
C ILE A 200 12.85 1.08 -4.93
N LEU A 201 11.89 1.88 -5.39
CA LEU A 201 12.12 3.07 -6.22
C LEU A 201 12.81 2.80 -7.56
N SER A 202 12.83 1.54 -8.02
CA SER A 202 13.21 1.22 -9.41
C SER A 202 12.16 1.76 -10.39
N THR A 203 12.51 1.84 -11.68
CA THR A 203 11.56 2.27 -12.72
C THR A 203 10.28 1.42 -12.74
N VAL A 204 10.41 0.10 -12.61
CA VAL A 204 9.25 -0.81 -12.59
C VAL A 204 8.41 -0.56 -11.34
N PHE A 205 9.07 -0.37 -10.20
CA PHE A 205 8.42 -0.04 -8.95
C PHE A 205 7.62 1.25 -9.02
N LEU A 206 8.20 2.30 -9.59
CA LEU A 206 7.55 3.60 -9.69
C LEU A 206 6.36 3.55 -10.65
N LYS A 207 6.50 2.92 -11.82
CA LYS A 207 5.38 2.75 -12.75
C LYS A 207 4.20 2.08 -12.05
N ARG A 208 4.47 0.96 -11.36
CA ARG A 208 3.47 0.26 -10.58
C ARG A 208 2.88 1.14 -9.47
N TYR A 209 3.71 1.83 -8.69
CA TYR A 209 3.26 2.71 -7.62
C TYR A 209 2.26 3.78 -8.13
N PHE A 210 2.55 4.41 -9.27
CA PHE A 210 1.67 5.43 -9.84
C PHE A 210 0.39 4.84 -10.45
N ASP A 211 0.48 3.67 -11.11
CA ASP A 211 -0.69 3.00 -11.70
C ASP A 211 -1.74 2.57 -10.67
N TYR A 212 -1.32 2.35 -9.43
CA TYR A 212 -2.19 1.92 -8.34
C TYR A 212 -2.69 3.09 -7.47
N ARG A 213 -2.27 4.34 -7.73
CA ARG A 213 -2.79 5.53 -7.04
C ARG A 213 -4.07 6.03 -7.72
N SER A 214 -5.13 6.26 -6.92
CA SER A 214 -6.43 6.78 -7.37
C SER A 214 -6.38 8.18 -8.00
N ASN A 215 -5.24 8.88 -7.94
CA ASN A 215 -5.05 10.21 -8.53
C ASN A 215 -4.56 10.16 -10.00
N GLY A 216 -4.56 8.97 -10.63
CA GLY A 216 -3.90 8.69 -11.90
C GLY A 216 -4.35 9.52 -13.11
N LYS A 217 -5.56 10.09 -13.14
CA LYS A 217 -6.08 10.74 -14.35
C LYS A 217 -5.25 11.90 -14.90
N ASN A 218 -4.47 12.58 -14.04
CA ASN A 218 -3.66 13.72 -14.47
C ASN A 218 -2.15 13.46 -14.44
N PHE A 219 -1.72 12.27 -14.02
CA PHE A 219 -0.30 11.93 -13.92
C PHE A 219 0.11 11.07 -15.12
N ILE A 220 1.14 11.52 -15.84
CA ILE A 220 1.74 10.76 -16.93
C ILE A 220 3.13 10.31 -16.48
N PHE A 221 3.29 9.01 -16.28
CA PHE A 221 4.59 8.43 -15.99
C PHE A 221 5.52 8.59 -17.20
N SER A 222 6.74 9.09 -16.97
CA SER A 222 7.78 9.20 -17.98
C SER A 222 8.96 8.32 -17.60
N GLN A 223 9.64 7.76 -18.61
CA GLN A 223 10.94 7.11 -18.42
C GLN A 223 12.08 8.12 -18.25
N ASN A 224 11.90 9.36 -18.70
CA ASN A 224 12.86 10.44 -18.54
C ASN A 224 12.56 11.20 -17.25
N TYR A 225 12.90 10.57 -16.13
CA TYR A 225 12.67 11.12 -14.81
C TYR A 225 13.95 11.14 -13.97
N GLN A 226 13.87 11.91 -12.89
CA GLN A 226 14.83 11.88 -11.80
C GLN A 226 14.07 11.85 -10.48
N LEU A 227 14.49 11.00 -9.55
CA LEU A 227 14.03 11.09 -8.17
C LEU A 227 15.00 11.96 -7.38
N HIS A 228 14.43 12.91 -6.65
CA HIS A 228 15.13 13.74 -5.68
C HIS A 228 14.79 13.20 -4.31
N ILE A 229 15.77 12.63 -3.63
CA ILE A 229 15.61 11.98 -2.34
C ILE A 229 16.34 12.80 -1.29
N THR A 230 15.61 13.24 -0.27
CA THR A 230 16.17 13.87 0.93
C THR A 230 16.21 12.83 2.03
N ASN A 231 17.40 12.43 2.48
CA ASN A 231 17.54 11.41 3.52
C ASN A 231 17.45 12.02 4.94
N PHE A 232 17.44 11.17 5.97
CA PHE A 232 17.39 11.60 7.37
C PHE A 232 18.56 12.50 7.80
N ASN A 233 19.70 12.43 7.09
CA ASN A 233 20.86 13.29 7.32
C ASN A 233 20.78 14.61 6.53
N PHE A 234 19.64 14.90 5.88
CA PHE A 234 19.42 16.07 5.00
C PHE A 234 20.35 16.11 3.78
N GLU A 235 20.88 14.96 3.36
CA GLU A 235 21.63 14.84 2.12
C GLU A 235 20.64 14.63 0.97
N ASN A 236 20.89 15.36 -0.12
CA ASN A 236 20.10 15.26 -1.34
C ASN A 236 20.76 14.29 -2.30
N ILE A 237 20.01 13.28 -2.72
CA ILE A 237 20.48 12.28 -3.67
C ILE A 237 19.57 12.25 -4.89
N LEU A 238 20.21 12.10 -6.03
CA LEU A 238 19.54 12.02 -7.32
C LEU A 238 19.70 10.62 -7.88
N ILE A 239 18.59 9.94 -8.14
CA ILE A 239 18.58 8.65 -8.84
C ILE A 239 17.79 8.73 -10.14
N ASN A 240 18.22 7.99 -11.15
CA ASN A 240 17.61 7.96 -12.48
C ASN A 240 16.98 6.58 -12.78
N LYS A 241 16.44 6.43 -13.99
CA LYS A 241 15.73 5.23 -14.45
C LYS A 241 16.50 3.90 -14.41
N ASN A 242 17.83 3.95 -14.33
CA ASN A 242 18.71 2.80 -14.29
C ASN A 242 19.22 2.50 -12.88
N GLN A 243 18.66 3.18 -11.87
CA GLN A 243 19.06 3.00 -10.49
C GLN A 243 17.84 2.68 -9.62
N TYR A 244 18.10 2.07 -8.48
CA TYR A 244 17.09 1.79 -7.46
C TYR A 244 17.73 1.85 -6.07
N VAL A 245 16.89 1.85 -5.04
CA VAL A 245 17.34 1.83 -3.65
C VAL A 245 17.20 0.42 -3.10
N ASN A 246 18.29 -0.17 -2.62
CA ASN A 246 18.24 -1.36 -1.77
C ASN A 246 18.25 -0.94 -0.30
N LEU A 247 17.23 -1.37 0.44
CA LEU A 247 17.11 -1.10 1.88
C LEU A 247 17.90 -2.13 2.68
N GLY A 248 18.68 -1.67 3.67
CA GLY A 248 19.33 -2.53 4.65
C GLY A 248 18.98 -2.12 6.08
N ASP A 249 19.43 -2.92 7.05
CA ASP A 249 19.13 -2.78 8.48
C ASP A 249 19.19 -1.34 9.03
N ASN A 250 20.25 -0.59 8.70
CA ASN A 250 20.49 0.77 9.20
C ASN A 250 20.95 1.75 8.11
N LYS A 251 20.91 1.33 6.84
CA LYS A 251 21.40 2.10 5.71
C LYS A 251 20.65 1.67 4.46
N TYR A 252 20.74 2.47 3.41
CA TYR A 252 20.35 2.06 2.07
C TYR A 252 21.53 2.25 1.13
N THR A 253 21.52 1.51 0.02
CA THR A 253 22.45 1.70 -1.08
C THR A 253 21.69 2.04 -2.35
N ILE A 254 22.40 2.65 -3.31
CA ILE A 254 21.88 2.92 -4.64
C ILE A 254 22.58 1.96 -5.57
N GLU A 255 21.79 1.10 -6.17
CA GLU A 255 22.24 0.03 -7.05
C GLU A 255 21.80 0.31 -8.49
N ASN A 256 22.44 -0.36 -9.45
CA ASN A 256 22.06 -0.26 -10.86
C ASN A 256 21.08 -1.38 -11.23
N ALA A 257 20.01 -1.00 -11.91
CA ALA A 257 18.92 -1.87 -12.39
C ALA A 257 19.21 -2.53 -13.73
#